data_AF-D2ZPG8-F1
#
_entry.id   AF-D2ZPG8-F1
#
_cell.length_a   1.000
_cell.length_b   1.000
_cell.length_c   1.000
_cell.angle_alpha   90.00
_cell.angle_beta   90.00
_cell.angle_gamma   90.00
#
_symmetry.space_group_name_H-M   'P 1'
#
loop_
_entity.id
_entity.type
_entity.pdbx_description
1 polymer ?
#
loop_
_entity_poly.entity_id
_entity_poly.type
_entity_poly.pdbx_seq_one_letter_code
_entity_poly.pdbx_strand_id
1 'polypeptide(L)' 'MQPKHMVSLGGYIVETQFPYRNLIVINKTSEPIKIEIPVFDESWIEEHRELGLEVIPVSKEDNYLKMWKRAHAELDKIRN' A
#
# COMPACT_ATOMS: atom_id res chain seq x y z
N MET A 1 0.66 10.55 -4.05
CA MET A 1 1.53 10.17 -2.93
C MET A 1 2.88 10.87 -3.08
N GLN A 2 3.47 11.37 -1.99
CA GLN A 2 4.79 12.01 -2.05
C GLN A 2 5.90 10.97 -2.32
N PRO A 3 7.10 11.40 -2.76
CA PRO A 3 8.28 10.55 -2.81
C PRO A 3 8.62 9.97 -1.44
N LYS A 4 9.18 8.75 -1.41
CA LYS A 4 9.62 8.08 -0.17
C LYS A 4 8.57 8.14 0.96
N HIS A 5 7.31 7.86 0.61
CA HIS A 5 6.16 8.01 1.50
C HIS A 5 5.37 6.70 1.61
N MET A 6 4.69 6.52 2.74
CA MET A 6 3.83 5.36 2.99
C MET A 6 2.46 5.83 3.48
N VAL A 7 1.41 5.19 2.96
CA VAL A 7 0.02 5.46 3.32
C VAL A 7 -0.73 4.15 3.55
N SER A 8 -1.74 4.21 4.42
CA SER A 8 -2.71 3.14 4.64
C SER A 8 -4.02 3.57 4.00
N LEU A 9 -4.59 2.77 3.11
CA LEU A 9 -5.81 3.18 2.40
C LEU A 9 -7.06 3.19 3.30
N GLY A 10 -7.04 2.46 4.42
CA GLY A 10 -7.78 2.78 5.65
C GLY A 10 -9.30 3.02 5.52
N GLY A 11 -9.94 2.50 4.48
CA GLY A 11 -11.31 2.81 4.12
C GLY A 11 -11.47 3.07 2.62
N TYR A 12 -11.22 2.05 1.80
CA TYR A 12 -11.52 2.08 0.37
C TYR A 12 -12.88 1.42 0.11
N ILE A 13 -13.62 1.97 -0.85
CA ILE A 13 -14.81 1.32 -1.40
C ILE A 13 -14.32 0.20 -2.29
N VAL A 14 -14.92 -0.97 -2.13
CA VAL A 14 -14.47 -2.18 -2.79
C VAL A 14 -15.67 -2.97 -3.29
N GLU A 15 -15.50 -3.66 -4.42
CA GLU A 15 -16.50 -4.60 -4.87
C GLU A 15 -16.57 -5.78 -3.90
N THR A 16 -17.75 -6.37 -3.72
CA THR A 16 -18.14 -7.24 -2.60
C THR A 16 -17.23 -8.44 -2.27
N GLN A 17 -16.21 -8.76 -3.07
CA GLN A 17 -15.35 -9.94 -2.93
C GLN A 17 -13.85 -9.61 -2.88
N PHE A 18 -13.43 -8.66 -2.05
CA PHE A 18 -12.00 -8.38 -1.85
C PHE A 18 -11.49 -9.00 -0.54
N PRO A 19 -10.41 -9.81 -0.59
CA PRO A 19 -9.99 -10.62 0.56
C PRO A 19 -9.22 -9.82 1.62
N TYR A 20 -8.83 -8.58 1.33
CA TYR A 20 -8.00 -7.77 2.22
C TYR A 20 -8.82 -6.73 2.96
N ARG A 21 -8.49 -6.58 4.25
CA ARG A 21 -9.09 -5.56 5.14
C ARG A 21 -8.44 -4.19 4.92
N ASN A 22 -7.17 -4.17 4.55
CA ASN A 22 -6.45 -2.94 4.30
C ASN A 22 -5.34 -3.15 3.26
N LEU A 23 -4.90 -2.07 2.62
CA LEU A 23 -3.71 -2.03 1.79
C LEU A 23 -2.76 -0.97 2.35
N ILE A 24 -1.53 -1.37 2.63
CA ILE A 24 -0.43 -0.46 2.94
C ILE A 24 0.32 -0.22 1.63
N VAL A 25 0.37 1.03 1.19
CA VAL A 25 0.98 1.42 -0.07
C VAL A 25 2.22 2.26 0.22
N ILE A 26 3.33 1.89 -0.39
CA ILE A 26 4.65 2.47 -0.12
C ILE A 26 5.26 2.91 -1.44
N ASN A 27 5.65 4.17 -1.51
CA ASN A 27 6.39 4.74 -2.63
C ASN A 27 7.83 4.85 -2.20
N LYS A 28 8.67 3.94 -2.68
CA LYS A 28 10.12 3.96 -2.44
C LYS A 28 10.87 4.83 -3.45
N THR A 29 10.19 5.30 -4.49
CA THR A 29 10.80 6.09 -5.56
C THR A 29 11.00 7.56 -5.13
N SER A 30 11.83 8.27 -5.89
CA SER A 30 12.04 9.71 -5.76
C SER A 30 10.96 10.55 -6.43
N GLU A 31 10.03 9.93 -7.14
CA GLU A 31 8.97 10.62 -7.89
C GLU A 31 7.63 10.52 -7.15
N PRO A 32 6.78 11.57 -7.20
CA PRO A 32 5.44 11.49 -6.65
C PRO A 32 4.55 10.63 -7.56
N ILE A 33 3.99 9.54 -7.02
CA ILE A 33 3.07 8.66 -7.75
C ILE A 33 1.64 8.94 -7.30
N LYS A 34 0.75 9.22 -8.25
CA LYS A 34 -0.69 9.37 -7.98
C LYS A 34 -1.28 7.98 -7.76
N ILE A 35 -2.01 7.81 -6.66
CA ILE A 35 -2.77 6.60 -6.38
C ILE A 35 -4.21 6.91 -6.69
N GLU A 36 -4.86 6.05 -7.47
CA GLU A 36 -6.29 6.19 -7.76
C GLU A 36 -7.10 5.27 -6.85
N ILE A 37 -8.13 5.86 -6.23
CA ILE A 37 -9.14 5.17 -5.44
C ILE A 37 -10.49 5.40 -6.14
N PRO A 38 -11.42 4.42 -6.15
CA PRO A 38 -11.50 3.23 -5.29
C PRO A 38 -10.66 2.02 -5.75
N VAL A 39 -10.56 1.01 -4.87
CA VAL A 39 -9.91 -0.28 -5.15
C VAL A 39 -11.00 -1.25 -5.55
N PHE A 40 -11.08 -1.61 -6.83
CA PHE A 40 -12.17 -2.45 -7.33
C PHE A 40 -11.94 -3.93 -7.02
N ASP A 41 -10.77 -4.45 -7.42
CA ASP A 41 -10.40 -5.84 -7.27
C ASP A 41 -8.87 -6.02 -7.09
N GLU A 42 -8.41 -7.26 -7.05
CA GLU A 42 -6.99 -7.60 -6.81
C GLU A 42 -6.04 -7.15 -7.93
N SER A 43 -6.53 -6.90 -9.16
CA SER A 43 -5.71 -6.38 -10.27
C SER A 43 -5.07 -5.05 -9.90
N TRP A 44 -5.76 -4.22 -9.12
CA TRP A 44 -5.27 -2.94 -8.62
C TRP A 44 -3.91 -3.08 -7.92
N ILE A 45 -3.71 -4.18 -7.18
CA ILE A 45 -2.46 -4.45 -6.45
C ILE A 45 -1.30 -4.64 -7.43
N GLU A 46 -1.52 -5.45 -8.47
CA GLU A 46 -0.50 -5.75 -9.48
C GLU A 46 -0.21 -4.52 -10.35
N GLU A 47 -1.23 -3.80 -10.80
CA GLU A 47 -1.09 -2.56 -11.56
C GLU A 47 -0.24 -1.52 -10.81
N HIS A 48 -0.49 -1.34 -9.51
CA HIS A 48 0.29 -0.39 -8.71
C HIS A 48 1.71 -0.90 -8.41
N ARG A 49 1.93 -2.21 -8.36
CA ARG A 49 3.27 -2.80 -8.30
C ARG A 49 4.07 -2.57 -9.57
N GLU A 50 3.43 -2.64 -10.73
CA GLU A 50 4.05 -2.32 -12.02
C GLU A 50 4.46 -0.84 -12.13
N LEU A 51 3.72 0.06 -11.47
CA LEU A 51 4.09 1.47 -11.33
C LEU A 51 5.26 1.72 -10.37
N GLY A 52 5.82 0.68 -9.75
CA GLY A 52 6.95 0.77 -8.82
C GLY A 52 6.55 1.06 -7.37
N LEU A 53 5.26 0.94 -7.03
CA LEU A 53 4.81 0.98 -5.64
C LEU A 53 4.93 -0.40 -4.99
N GLU A 54 5.29 -0.42 -3.72
CA GLU A 54 5.11 -1.64 -2.92
C GLU A 54 3.73 -1.59 -2.27
N VAL A 55 2.92 -2.61 -2.58
CA VAL A 55 1.58 -2.78 -2.01
C VAL A 55 1.60 -4.01 -1.11
N ILE A 56 1.37 -3.80 0.18
CA ILE A 56 1.26 -4.84 1.19
C ILE A 56 -0.23 -5.02 1.51
N PRO A 57 -0.86 -6.09 1.00
CA PRO A 57 -2.21 -6.44 1.41
C PRO A 57 -2.21 -6.95 2.86
N VAL A 58 -3.22 -6.53 3.62
CA VAL A 58 -3.40 -6.89 5.03
C VAL A 58 -4.73 -7.63 5.15
N SER A 59 -4.65 -8.94 5.46
CA SER A 59 -5.83 -9.76 5.69
C SER A 59 -6.44 -9.49 7.07
N LYS A 60 -7.54 -10.19 7.39
CA LYS A 60 -8.18 -10.09 8.69
C LYS A 60 -7.33 -10.74 9.81
N GLU A 61 -6.56 -11.75 9.46
CA GLU A 61 -5.71 -12.55 10.35
C GLU A 61 -4.37 -11.86 10.62
N ASP A 62 -3.98 -10.93 9.76
CA ASP A 62 -2.72 -10.22 9.84
C ASP A 62 -2.67 -9.19 10.98
N ASN A 63 -1.47 -9.04 11.56
CA ASN A 63 -1.19 -7.97 12.50
C ASN A 63 -0.75 -6.70 11.75
N TYR A 64 -1.73 -5.85 11.44
CA TYR A 64 -1.53 -4.55 10.78
C TYR A 64 -0.38 -3.73 11.39
N LEU A 65 -0.35 -3.57 12.72
CA LEU A 65 0.65 -2.73 13.40
C LEU A 65 2.07 -3.27 13.20
N LYS A 66 2.24 -4.59 13.23
CA LYS A 66 3.53 -5.23 13.00
C LYS A 66 4.01 -5.00 11.57
N MET A 67 3.11 -5.20 10.59
CA MET A 67 3.43 -4.99 9.17
C MET A 67 3.77 -3.53 8.87
N TRP A 68 2.96 -2.59 9.38
CA TRP A 68 3.19 -1.15 9.25
C TRP A 68 4.55 -0.73 9.81
N LYS A 69 4.88 -1.15 11.03
CA LYS A 69 6.17 -0.80 11.65
C LYS A 69 7.36 -1.36 10.87
N ARG A 70 7.24 -2.58 10.36
CA ARG A 70 8.29 -3.18 9.52
C ARG A 70 8.47 -2.41 8.22
N ALA A 71 7.38 -2.13 7.50
CA ALA A 71 7.41 -1.37 6.26
C ALA A 71 7.98 0.04 6.45
N HIS A 72 7.58 0.73 7.52
CA HIS A 72 8.12 2.04 7.89
C HIS A 72 9.63 1.99 8.12
N ALA A 73 10.11 1.00 8.89
CA ALA A 73 11.54 0.86 9.16
C ALA A 73 12.35 0.58 7.88
N GLU A 74 11.82 -0.19 6.94
CA GLU A 74 12.47 -0.38 5.63
C GLU A 74 12.47 0.90 4.79
N LEU A 75 11.39 1.67 4.81
CA LEU A 75 11.33 2.95 4.08
C LEU A 75 12.31 3.97 4.65
N ASP A 76 12.47 4.04 5.98
CA ASP A 76 13.38 4.97 6.64
C ASP A 76 14.85 4.73 6.26
N LYS A 77 15.24 3.47 5.99
CA LYS A 77 16.59 3.14 5.49
C LYS A 77 16.90 3.75 4.12
N ILE A 78 15.87 4.07 3.34
CA ILE A 78 16.00 4.63 1.97
C ILE A 78 15.84 6.16 2.00
N ARG A 79 15.21 6.70 3.06
CA ARG A 79 15.07 8.15 3.28
C ARG A 79 16.36 8.80 3.76
N ASN A 80 17.12 8.08 4.58
CA ASN A 80 18.48 8.43 5.02
C ASN A 80 19.53 8.03 3.98
#